data_AF-A0A2N8N561-F1
#
_entry.id   AF-A0A2N8N561-F1
#
_cell.length_a   1.000
_cell.length_b   1.000
_cell.length_c   1.000
_cell.angle_alpha   90.00
_cell.angle_beta   90.00
_cell.angle_gamma   90.00
#
_symmetry.space_group_name_H-M   'P 1'
#
loop_
_entity.id
_entity.type
_entity.pdbx_description
1 polymer ?
#
loop_
_entity_poly.entity_id
_entity_poly.type
_entity_poly.pdbx_seq_one_letter_code
_entity_poly.pdbx_strand_id
1 'polypeptide(L)'
;MAERKTKTPAGAEVKEIIWTDLTRMNNGAHYQFIKNVHENISAETELLTDTHIKAAADKLGEALKKEDECYARSRKSFATDEIAAADALRDKFFMGFRKTVKGLLNHPDPETALAAQHIEQLIKDYRIDPDMQFERETGAITNLVGDCEATYLADVNKLNLKPYVDALKAANTKVDTLLMGRNRERVGQEVGALRAARQASDDAYLWLVKLVNALALTGDQSKFGAFIDLMNVVVKRYKEQVINSSKKKDDSDPKQPKDPKQPKDPKQPEGPKEPEGPKEPEKPGGGDDIHLPEEPPKKPDDAEQPQPSPGATT
;
A
#
# COMPACT_ATOMS: atom_id res chain seq x y z
N MET A 1 11.18 27.07 -20.22
CA MET A 1 10.48 27.11 -21.53
C MET A 1 9.80 28.45 -21.64
N ALA A 2 10.22 29.32 -22.54
CA ALA A 2 9.49 30.56 -22.82
C ALA A 2 8.18 30.23 -23.56
N GLU A 3 7.10 30.95 -23.26
CA GLU A 3 5.82 30.82 -23.96
C GLU A 3 6.03 31.31 -25.42
N ARG A 4 6.12 30.38 -26.37
CA ARG A 4 6.15 30.72 -27.81
C ARG A 4 4.78 31.23 -28.20
N LYS A 5 4.64 32.55 -28.30
CA LYS A 5 3.45 33.17 -28.89
C LYS A 5 3.45 32.93 -30.40
N THR A 6 2.47 32.18 -30.89
CA THR A 6 2.18 32.09 -32.33
C THR A 6 1.49 33.38 -32.77
N LYS A 7 1.90 33.91 -33.93
CA LYS A 7 1.28 35.07 -34.55
C LYS A 7 0.66 34.65 -35.87
N THR A 8 -0.56 35.10 -36.16
CA THR A 8 -1.17 34.89 -37.48
C THR A 8 -0.39 35.66 -38.56
N PRO A 9 -0.56 35.34 -39.85
CA PRO A 9 -0.03 36.16 -40.95
C PRO A 9 -0.48 37.63 -40.91
N ALA A 10 -1.59 37.94 -40.22
CA ALA A 10 -2.10 39.29 -39.98
C ALA A 10 -1.52 39.97 -38.72
N GLY A 11 -0.60 39.33 -38.00
CA GLY A 11 0.11 39.89 -36.84
C GLY A 11 -0.62 39.79 -35.49
N ALA A 12 -1.83 39.21 -35.44
CA ALA A 12 -2.55 38.98 -34.18
C ALA A 12 -1.86 37.89 -33.34
N GLU A 13 -1.74 38.12 -32.02
CA GLU A 13 -1.28 37.08 -31.09
C GLU A 13 -2.40 36.04 -30.90
N VAL A 14 -2.09 34.77 -31.18
CA VAL A 14 -3.00 33.66 -30.93
C VAL A 14 -2.80 33.14 -29.52
N LYS A 15 -3.90 32.93 -28.80
CA LYS A 15 -3.88 32.24 -27.51
C LYS A 15 -3.90 30.74 -27.76
N GLU A 16 -3.06 30.01 -27.05
CA GLU A 16 -2.99 28.54 -27.08
C GLU A 16 -2.96 28.00 -25.65
N ILE A 17 -3.53 26.82 -25.43
CA ILE A 17 -3.39 26.08 -24.17
C ILE A 17 -1.95 25.56 -24.07
N ILE A 18 -1.25 25.93 -23.00
CA ILE A 18 0.15 25.56 -22.79
C ILE A 18 0.32 24.06 -22.52
N TRP A 19 1.33 23.46 -23.15
CA TRP A 19 1.69 22.05 -22.93
C TRP A 19 1.98 21.74 -21.45
N THR A 20 1.60 20.55 -20.98
CA THR A 20 1.91 20.06 -19.62
C THR A 20 2.27 18.58 -19.61
N ASP A 21 3.08 18.18 -18.64
CA ASP A 21 3.51 16.80 -18.43
C ASP A 21 2.60 16.11 -17.42
N LEU A 22 1.67 15.29 -17.92
CA LEU A 22 0.67 14.59 -17.12
C LEU A 22 1.26 13.34 -16.43
N THR A 23 2.31 12.75 -17.02
CA THR A 23 2.98 11.55 -16.49
C THR A 23 3.59 11.79 -15.11
N ARG A 24 4.03 13.03 -14.85
CA ARG A 24 4.63 13.45 -13.58
C ARG A 24 3.61 13.77 -12.47
N MET A 25 2.31 13.66 -12.74
CA MET A 25 1.27 13.76 -11.72
C MET A 25 1.05 12.41 -11.03
N ASN A 26 0.90 12.42 -9.70
CA ASN A 26 0.41 11.24 -8.98
C ASN A 26 -1.06 10.95 -9.35
N ASN A 27 -1.54 9.72 -9.12
CA ASN A 27 -2.85 9.27 -9.61
C ASN A 27 -4.02 10.18 -9.17
N GLY A 28 -4.04 10.65 -7.92
CA GLY A 28 -5.11 11.52 -7.43
C GLY A 28 -5.07 12.93 -8.03
N ALA A 29 -3.88 13.51 -8.18
CA ALA A 29 -3.71 14.81 -8.83
C ALA A 29 -4.01 14.74 -10.34
N HIS A 30 -3.65 13.63 -10.99
CA HIS A 30 -3.96 13.38 -12.39
C HIS A 30 -5.47 13.31 -12.63
N TYR A 31 -6.16 12.44 -11.89
CA TYR A 31 -7.62 12.33 -11.93
C TYR A 31 -8.31 13.68 -11.72
N GLN A 32 -7.90 14.45 -10.70
CA GLN A 32 -8.49 15.77 -10.43
C GLN A 32 -8.18 16.80 -11.52
N PHE A 33 -7.03 16.69 -12.21
CA PHE A 33 -6.72 17.54 -13.36
C PHE A 33 -7.67 17.23 -14.53
N ILE A 34 -7.79 15.95 -14.92
CA ILE A 34 -8.67 15.51 -16.01
C ILE A 34 -10.14 15.85 -15.70
N LYS A 35 -10.58 15.62 -14.46
CA LYS A 35 -11.90 16.02 -13.97
C LYS A 35 -12.15 17.52 -14.13
N ASN A 36 -11.23 18.37 -13.64
CA ASN A 36 -11.35 19.81 -13.79
C ASN A 36 -11.44 20.20 -15.28
N VAL A 37 -10.64 19.60 -16.17
CA VAL A 37 -10.69 19.93 -17.61
C VAL A 37 -12.06 19.57 -18.19
N HIS A 38 -12.56 18.36 -17.89
CA HIS A 38 -13.86 17.89 -18.36
C HIS A 38 -15.01 18.77 -17.85
N GLU A 39 -14.98 19.17 -16.58
CA GLU A 39 -15.98 20.08 -15.98
C GLU A 39 -15.97 21.45 -16.67
N ASN A 40 -14.80 22.01 -16.95
CA ASN A 40 -14.70 23.31 -17.64
C ASN A 40 -15.21 23.22 -19.09
N ILE A 41 -14.77 22.25 -19.90
CA ILE A 41 -15.26 22.14 -21.29
C ILE A 41 -16.76 21.79 -21.36
N SER A 42 -17.29 21.07 -20.36
CA SER A 42 -18.73 20.78 -20.26
C SER A 42 -19.58 22.03 -20.00
N ALA A 43 -18.99 23.10 -19.45
CA ALA A 43 -19.67 24.37 -19.20
C ALA A 43 -19.64 25.32 -20.41
N GLU A 44 -18.73 25.11 -21.37
CA GLU A 44 -18.55 25.96 -22.56
C GLU A 44 -19.58 25.65 -23.65
N THR A 45 -20.82 26.06 -23.42
CA THR A 45 -21.95 25.75 -24.33
C THR A 45 -21.75 26.24 -25.76
N GLU A 46 -21.02 27.35 -25.98
CA GLU A 46 -20.69 27.82 -27.32
C GLU A 46 -19.64 26.93 -28.02
N LEU A 47 -18.57 26.52 -27.32
CA LEU A 47 -17.54 25.64 -27.89
C LEU A 47 -18.09 24.24 -28.20
N LEU A 48 -19.03 23.75 -27.38
CA LEU A 48 -19.72 22.48 -27.60
C LEU A 48 -20.71 22.50 -28.79
N THR A 49 -20.90 23.64 -29.46
CA THR A 49 -21.62 23.66 -30.76
C THR A 49 -20.78 23.08 -31.90
N ASP A 50 -19.44 23.09 -31.80
CA ASP A 50 -18.58 22.39 -32.73
C ASP A 50 -18.60 20.87 -32.45
N THR A 51 -18.90 20.10 -33.49
CA THR A 51 -19.08 18.64 -33.38
C THR A 51 -17.79 17.89 -33.04
N HIS A 52 -16.62 18.42 -33.41
CA HIS A 52 -15.32 17.83 -33.09
C HIS A 52 -14.93 18.11 -31.64
N ILE A 53 -15.13 19.34 -31.16
CA ILE A 53 -14.93 19.70 -29.75
C ILE A 53 -15.86 18.88 -28.86
N LYS A 54 -17.16 18.82 -29.21
CA LYS A 54 -18.11 17.99 -28.47
C LYS A 54 -17.69 16.52 -28.44
N ALA A 55 -17.33 15.93 -29.57
CA ALA A 55 -16.87 14.54 -29.62
C ALA A 55 -15.58 14.30 -28.81
N ALA A 56 -14.70 15.30 -28.69
CA ALA A 56 -13.51 15.22 -27.85
C ALA A 56 -13.83 15.37 -26.34
N ALA A 57 -14.76 16.25 -25.97
CA ALA A 57 -15.25 16.40 -24.62
C ALA A 57 -15.97 15.14 -24.13
N ASP A 58 -16.87 14.57 -24.94
CA ASP A 58 -17.57 13.32 -24.64
C ASP A 58 -16.57 12.15 -24.42
N LYS A 59 -15.55 12.03 -25.28
CA LYS A 59 -14.45 11.05 -25.11
C LYS A 59 -13.63 11.27 -23.85
N LEU A 60 -13.34 12.52 -23.49
CA LEU A 60 -12.64 12.85 -22.24
C LEU A 60 -13.49 12.44 -21.02
N GLY A 61 -14.82 12.60 -21.09
CA GLY A 61 -15.75 12.15 -20.07
C GLY A 61 -15.82 10.63 -19.92
N GLU A 62 -15.77 9.89 -21.03
CA GLU A 62 -15.66 8.42 -21.01
C GLU A 62 -14.33 7.94 -20.42
N ALA A 63 -13.21 8.57 -20.79
CA ALA A 63 -11.90 8.26 -20.23
C ALA A 63 -11.84 8.55 -18.72
N LEU A 64 -12.34 9.72 -18.30
CA LEU A 64 -12.43 10.11 -16.88
C LEU A 64 -13.24 9.10 -16.04
N LYS A 65 -14.39 8.61 -16.55
CA LYS A 65 -15.18 7.59 -15.85
C LYS A 65 -14.41 6.29 -15.66
N LYS A 66 -13.72 5.82 -16.72
CA LYS A 66 -12.88 4.62 -16.66
C LYS A 66 -11.69 4.80 -15.71
N GLU A 67 -11.10 5.99 -15.66
CA GLU A 67 -10.04 6.31 -14.70
C GLU A 67 -10.56 6.34 -13.26
N ASP A 68 -11.74 6.93 -13.00
CA ASP A 68 -12.38 6.94 -11.67
C ASP A 68 -12.59 5.52 -11.15
N GLU A 69 -13.19 4.66 -11.97
CA GLU A 69 -13.41 3.24 -11.67
C GLU A 69 -12.10 2.51 -11.35
N CYS A 70 -11.07 2.70 -12.18
CA CYS A 70 -9.77 2.07 -11.97
C CYS A 70 -9.03 2.64 -10.75
N TYR A 71 -9.19 3.93 -10.46
CA TYR A 71 -8.56 4.61 -9.33
C TYR A 71 -9.20 4.19 -8.02
N ALA A 72 -10.54 4.10 -7.97
CA ALA A 72 -11.28 3.56 -6.84
C ALA A 72 -10.87 2.11 -6.52
N ARG A 73 -10.83 1.24 -7.55
CA ARG A 73 -10.37 -0.17 -7.41
C ARG A 73 -8.90 -0.30 -7.01
N SER A 74 -8.05 0.67 -7.37
CA SER A 74 -6.61 0.67 -7.06
C SER A 74 -6.28 1.16 -5.65
N ARG A 75 -7.23 1.71 -4.89
CA ARG A 75 -7.01 2.00 -3.46
C ARG A 75 -6.82 0.68 -2.70
N LYS A 76 -6.11 0.71 -1.57
CA LYS A 76 -5.92 -0.47 -0.70
C LYS A 76 -7.26 -1.17 -0.50
N SER A 77 -7.35 -2.44 -0.91
CA SER A 77 -8.56 -3.24 -0.78
C SER A 77 -8.87 -3.41 0.71
N PHE A 78 -10.01 -2.86 1.15
CA PHE A 78 -10.53 -3.02 2.51
C PHE A 78 -10.59 -4.50 2.91
N ALA A 79 -10.90 -5.39 1.96
CA ALA A 79 -10.89 -6.84 2.18
C ALA A 79 -9.53 -7.38 2.65
N THR A 80 -8.40 -6.72 2.36
CA THR A 80 -7.08 -7.16 2.85
C THR A 80 -6.91 -6.93 4.34
N ASP A 81 -7.30 -5.74 4.83
CA ASP A 81 -7.26 -5.42 6.26
C ASP A 81 -8.34 -6.22 7.02
N GLU A 82 -9.51 -6.47 6.41
CA GLU A 82 -10.56 -7.33 6.97
C GLU A 82 -10.17 -8.81 7.04
N ILE A 83 -9.44 -9.34 6.04
CA ILE A 83 -8.88 -10.70 6.09
C ILE A 83 -7.90 -10.80 7.26
N ALA A 84 -6.93 -9.88 7.38
CA ALA A 84 -5.96 -9.89 8.47
C ALA A 84 -6.62 -9.77 9.85
N ALA A 85 -7.72 -9.00 9.99
CA ALA A 85 -8.47 -8.91 11.23
C ALA A 85 -9.30 -10.17 11.55
N ALA A 86 -9.84 -10.86 10.54
CA ALA A 86 -10.55 -12.13 10.72
C ALA A 86 -9.57 -13.28 11.07
N ASP A 87 -8.39 -13.24 10.46
CA ASP A 87 -7.28 -14.16 10.65
C ASP A 87 -6.71 -14.08 12.08
N ALA A 88 -6.33 -12.88 12.53
CA ALA A 88 -5.87 -12.67 13.90
C ALA A 88 -6.89 -13.09 14.99
N LEU A 89 -8.19 -13.15 14.66
CA LEU A 89 -9.21 -13.73 15.54
C LEU A 89 -9.20 -15.27 15.50
N ARG A 90 -9.08 -15.88 14.31
CA ARG A 90 -8.92 -17.33 14.13
C ARG A 90 -7.73 -17.85 14.93
N ASP A 91 -6.56 -17.23 14.78
CA ASP A 91 -5.33 -17.59 15.49
C ASP A 91 -5.51 -17.47 17.00
N LYS A 92 -6.13 -16.38 17.46
CA LYS A 92 -6.39 -16.14 18.88
C LYS A 92 -7.31 -17.21 19.47
N PHE A 93 -8.33 -17.66 18.74
CA PHE A 93 -9.22 -18.73 19.17
C PHE A 93 -8.53 -20.09 19.15
N PHE A 94 -7.76 -20.41 18.11
CA PHE A 94 -6.98 -21.65 18.03
C PHE A 94 -5.91 -21.74 19.13
N MET A 95 -5.18 -20.65 19.39
CA MET A 95 -4.20 -20.57 20.47
C MET A 95 -4.86 -20.60 21.86
N GLY A 96 -6.07 -20.05 22.02
CA GLY A 96 -6.86 -20.18 23.24
C GLY A 96 -7.31 -21.62 23.50
N PHE A 97 -7.84 -22.29 22.47
CA PHE A 97 -8.21 -23.71 22.49
C PHE A 97 -7.02 -24.59 22.89
N ARG A 98 -5.90 -24.48 22.16
CA ARG A 98 -4.67 -25.24 22.40
C ARG A 98 -4.09 -25.01 23.81
N LYS A 99 -4.07 -23.76 24.30
CA LYS A 99 -3.59 -23.47 25.66
C LYS A 99 -4.52 -24.03 26.73
N THR A 100 -5.84 -24.01 26.51
CA THR A 100 -6.84 -24.57 27.43
C THR A 100 -6.66 -26.08 27.55
N VAL A 101 -6.61 -26.79 26.41
CA VAL A 101 -6.34 -28.24 26.35
C VAL A 101 -5.04 -28.60 27.07
N LYS A 102 -3.94 -27.90 26.75
CA LYS A 102 -2.63 -28.13 27.40
C LYS A 102 -2.65 -27.89 28.92
N GLY A 103 -3.48 -26.96 29.40
CA GLY A 103 -3.67 -26.71 30.83
C GLY A 103 -4.40 -27.83 31.57
N LEU A 104 -5.25 -28.60 30.87
CA LEU A 104 -6.06 -29.66 31.44
C LEU A 104 -5.38 -31.04 31.43
N LEU A 105 -4.21 -31.18 30.79
CA LEU A 105 -3.44 -32.44 30.73
C LEU A 105 -3.04 -33.01 32.10
N ASN A 106 -2.82 -32.15 33.09
CA ASN A 106 -2.45 -32.52 34.46
C ASN A 106 -3.59 -32.23 35.46
N HIS A 107 -4.84 -32.29 35.01
CA HIS A 107 -6.00 -31.99 35.85
C HIS A 107 -6.16 -33.05 36.97
N PRO A 108 -6.57 -32.67 38.20
CA PRO A 108 -6.70 -33.62 39.32
C PRO A 108 -7.74 -34.73 39.13
N ASP A 109 -8.79 -34.48 38.33
CA ASP A 109 -9.72 -35.53 37.88
C ASP A 109 -9.11 -36.31 36.69
N PRO A 110 -8.88 -37.63 36.82
CA PRO A 110 -8.28 -38.45 35.76
C PRO A 110 -9.08 -38.49 34.46
N GLU A 111 -10.42 -38.43 34.52
CA GLU A 111 -11.26 -38.44 33.31
C GLU A 111 -11.05 -37.17 32.48
N THR A 112 -11.01 -36.01 33.15
CA THR A 112 -10.69 -34.72 32.53
C THR A 112 -9.28 -34.73 31.93
N ALA A 113 -8.29 -35.33 32.61
CA ALA A 113 -6.93 -35.45 32.08
C ALA A 113 -6.86 -36.35 30.83
N LEU A 114 -7.61 -37.46 30.80
CA LEU A 114 -7.69 -38.36 29.64
C LEU A 114 -8.36 -37.68 28.43
N ALA A 115 -9.50 -37.02 28.64
CA ALA A 115 -10.16 -36.22 27.59
C ALA A 115 -9.21 -35.15 27.03
N ALA A 116 -8.43 -34.48 27.88
CA ALA A 116 -7.43 -33.51 27.42
C ALA A 116 -6.30 -34.15 26.60
N GLN A 117 -5.88 -35.38 26.92
CA GLN A 117 -4.89 -36.12 26.14
C GLN A 117 -5.40 -36.47 24.73
N HIS A 118 -6.67 -36.89 24.61
CA HIS A 118 -7.29 -37.14 23.30
C HIS A 118 -7.29 -35.89 22.41
N ILE A 119 -7.78 -34.76 22.93
CA ILE A 119 -7.82 -33.50 22.16
C ILE A 119 -6.41 -32.96 21.86
N GLU A 120 -5.45 -33.08 22.79
CA GLU A 120 -4.06 -32.68 22.52
C GLU A 120 -3.41 -33.53 21.42
N GLN A 121 -3.76 -34.83 21.33
CA GLN A 121 -3.30 -35.68 20.24
C GLN A 121 -3.92 -35.25 18.91
N LEU A 122 -5.23 -35.00 18.87
CA LEU A 122 -5.93 -34.47 17.70
C LEU A 122 -5.30 -33.16 17.18
N ILE A 123 -4.97 -32.23 18.08
CA ILE A 123 -4.30 -30.96 17.72
C ILE A 123 -2.90 -31.21 17.12
N LYS A 124 -2.15 -32.21 17.62
CA LYS A 124 -0.84 -32.59 17.07
C LYS A 124 -0.95 -33.24 15.69
N ASP A 125 -1.95 -34.08 15.48
CA ASP A 125 -2.15 -34.80 14.22
C ASP A 125 -2.45 -33.86 13.05
N TYR A 126 -3.26 -32.82 13.29
CA TYR A 126 -3.55 -31.79 12.29
C TYR A 126 -2.40 -30.83 11.96
N ARG A 127 -1.38 -30.73 12.83
CA ARG A 127 -0.16 -29.89 12.62
C ARG A 127 -0.48 -28.47 12.14
N ILE A 128 -1.51 -27.85 12.72
CA ILE A 128 -1.90 -26.47 12.42
C ILE A 128 -0.83 -25.52 12.96
N ASP A 129 -0.32 -24.70 12.06
CA ASP A 129 0.64 -23.63 12.30
C ASP A 129 -0.01 -22.32 11.81
N PRO A 130 -0.29 -21.34 12.68
CA PRO A 130 -0.95 -20.09 12.29
C PRO A 130 -0.19 -19.28 11.23
N ASP A 131 1.13 -19.46 11.12
CA ASP A 131 1.94 -18.76 10.11
C ASP A 131 1.89 -19.46 8.72
N MET A 132 1.05 -20.49 8.54
CA MET A 132 0.96 -21.24 7.29
C MET A 132 -0.01 -20.65 6.26
N GLN A 133 0.01 -21.16 5.03
CA GLN A 133 -0.86 -20.66 3.96
C GLN A 133 -2.35 -20.73 4.35
N PHE A 134 -3.06 -19.62 4.19
CA PHE A 134 -4.50 -19.47 4.48
C PHE A 134 -5.35 -20.67 4.06
N GLU A 135 -5.30 -21.11 2.80
CA GLU A 135 -6.13 -22.21 2.31
C GLU A 135 -5.82 -23.55 2.99
N ARG A 136 -4.54 -23.79 3.32
CA ARG A 136 -4.09 -24.99 4.04
C ARG A 136 -4.60 -24.97 5.48
N GLU A 137 -4.54 -23.81 6.13
CA GLU A 137 -5.02 -23.64 7.51
C GLU A 137 -6.54 -23.72 7.59
N THR A 138 -7.26 -23.10 6.64
CA THR A 138 -8.71 -23.19 6.52
C THR A 138 -9.17 -24.63 6.39
N GLY A 139 -8.50 -25.46 5.58
CA GLY A 139 -8.77 -26.88 5.48
C GLY A 139 -8.49 -27.65 6.77
N ALA A 140 -7.32 -27.42 7.39
CA ALA A 140 -6.93 -28.10 8.63
C ALA A 140 -7.86 -27.77 9.82
N ILE A 141 -8.24 -26.50 9.98
CA ILE A 141 -9.18 -26.05 11.01
C ILE A 141 -10.59 -26.58 10.75
N THR A 142 -11.05 -26.62 9.49
CA THR A 142 -12.36 -27.21 9.16
C THR A 142 -12.44 -28.67 9.59
N ASN A 143 -11.38 -29.44 9.34
CA ASN A 143 -11.32 -30.85 9.73
C ASN A 143 -11.21 -31.03 11.25
N LEU A 144 -10.34 -30.26 11.93
CA LEU A 144 -10.24 -30.24 13.40
C LEU A 144 -11.59 -29.94 14.07
N VAL A 145 -12.30 -28.91 13.58
CA VAL A 145 -13.64 -28.54 14.07
C VAL A 145 -14.64 -29.67 13.80
N GLY A 146 -14.61 -30.29 12.62
CA GLY A 146 -15.47 -31.43 12.29
C GLY A 146 -15.28 -32.62 13.24
N ASP A 147 -14.04 -32.99 13.54
CA ASP A 147 -13.72 -34.05 14.50
C ASP A 147 -14.10 -33.67 15.94
N CYS A 148 -13.97 -32.40 16.32
CA CYS A 148 -14.45 -31.89 17.62
C CYS A 148 -15.97 -31.91 17.74
N GLU A 149 -16.71 -31.69 16.65
CA GLU A 149 -18.18 -31.72 16.63
C GLU A 149 -18.75 -33.15 16.50
N ALA A 150 -17.97 -34.09 15.95
CA ALA A 150 -18.36 -35.48 15.77
C ALA A 150 -17.61 -36.42 16.74
N THR A 151 -16.45 -36.94 16.33
CA THR A 151 -15.69 -38.02 16.99
C THR A 151 -15.37 -37.72 18.46
N TYR A 152 -15.01 -36.47 18.78
CA TYR A 152 -14.55 -36.05 20.11
C TYR A 152 -15.55 -35.18 20.87
N LEU A 153 -16.83 -35.16 20.46
CA LEU A 153 -17.86 -34.32 21.07
C LEU A 153 -18.00 -34.52 22.59
N ALA A 154 -17.83 -35.75 23.07
CA ALA A 154 -17.88 -36.06 24.51
C ALA A 154 -16.73 -35.37 25.28
N ASP A 155 -15.51 -35.45 24.76
CA ASP A 155 -14.32 -34.83 25.35
C ASP A 155 -14.41 -33.29 25.28
N VAL A 156 -14.86 -32.74 24.16
CA VAL A 156 -15.11 -31.30 23.98
C VAL A 156 -16.11 -30.77 25.01
N ASN A 157 -17.16 -31.53 25.33
CA ASN A 157 -18.14 -31.16 26.35
C ASN A 157 -17.57 -31.31 27.78
N LYS A 158 -16.88 -32.42 28.10
CA LYS A 158 -16.22 -32.64 29.41
C LYS A 158 -15.23 -31.52 29.75
N LEU A 159 -14.47 -31.05 28.75
CA LEU A 159 -13.48 -29.99 28.88
C LEU A 159 -14.05 -28.56 28.73
N ASN A 160 -15.35 -28.41 28.49
CA ASN A 160 -16.03 -27.13 28.21
C ASN A 160 -15.41 -26.34 27.04
N LEU A 161 -14.89 -27.03 26.02
CA LEU A 161 -14.19 -26.41 24.87
C LEU A 161 -15.15 -25.91 23.78
N LYS A 162 -16.43 -26.24 23.85
CA LYS A 162 -17.44 -25.85 22.83
C LYS A 162 -17.41 -24.36 22.43
N PRO A 163 -17.27 -23.37 23.34
CA PRO A 163 -17.16 -21.96 22.95
C PRO A 163 -15.96 -21.66 22.03
N TYR A 164 -14.84 -22.37 22.20
CA TYR A 164 -13.69 -22.25 21.31
C TYR A 164 -13.95 -22.90 19.96
N VAL A 165 -14.56 -24.09 19.93
CA VAL A 165 -14.90 -24.80 18.67
C VAL A 165 -15.87 -23.95 17.83
N ASP A 166 -16.92 -23.41 18.45
CA ASP A 166 -17.91 -22.54 17.79
C ASP A 166 -17.27 -21.24 17.27
N ALA A 167 -16.42 -20.58 18.08
CA ALA A 167 -15.74 -19.34 17.69
C ALA A 167 -14.70 -19.58 16.59
N LEU A 168 -13.96 -20.69 16.65
CA LEU A 168 -12.97 -21.08 15.65
C LEU A 168 -13.64 -21.41 14.31
N LYS A 169 -14.76 -22.15 14.34
CA LYS A 169 -15.61 -22.42 13.17
C LYS A 169 -16.07 -21.13 12.49
N ALA A 170 -16.64 -20.20 13.27
CA ALA A 170 -17.12 -18.92 12.76
C ALA A 170 -16.00 -18.04 12.18
N ALA A 171 -14.84 -17.98 12.85
CA ALA A 171 -13.67 -17.24 12.34
C ALA A 171 -13.14 -17.85 11.04
N ASN A 172 -13.04 -19.18 10.97
CA ASN A 172 -12.53 -19.89 9.79
C ASN A 172 -13.44 -19.69 8.56
N THR A 173 -14.76 -19.83 8.72
CA THR A 173 -15.73 -19.54 7.65
C THR A 173 -15.68 -18.07 7.20
N LYS A 174 -15.40 -17.13 8.12
CA LYS A 174 -15.23 -15.72 7.78
C LYS A 174 -13.97 -15.48 6.92
N VAL A 175 -12.83 -16.09 7.28
CA VAL A 175 -11.59 -16.01 6.50
C VAL A 175 -11.81 -16.57 5.09
N ASP A 176 -12.38 -17.77 4.96
CA ASP A 176 -12.70 -18.39 3.67
C ASP A 176 -13.63 -17.51 2.80
N THR A 177 -14.70 -16.97 3.39
CA THR A 177 -15.65 -16.09 2.70
C THR A 177 -14.98 -14.81 2.19
N LEU A 178 -14.11 -14.20 2.98
CA LEU A 178 -13.38 -12.99 2.60
C LEU A 178 -12.32 -13.27 1.52
N LEU A 179 -11.61 -14.40 1.60
CA LEU A 179 -10.67 -14.84 0.56
C LEU A 179 -11.39 -15.08 -0.78
N MET A 180 -12.55 -15.75 -0.75
CA MET A 180 -13.38 -15.95 -1.94
C MET A 180 -13.99 -14.64 -2.46
N GLY A 181 -14.37 -13.71 -1.57
CA GLY A 181 -14.78 -12.35 -1.94
C GLY A 181 -13.68 -11.60 -2.70
N ARG A 182 -12.47 -11.54 -2.11
CA ARG A 182 -11.27 -10.96 -2.74
C ARG A 182 -10.93 -11.61 -4.08
N ASN A 183 -11.10 -12.92 -4.20
CA ASN A 183 -10.86 -13.63 -5.46
C ASN A 183 -11.90 -13.24 -6.53
N ARG A 184 -13.19 -13.10 -6.16
CA ARG A 184 -14.23 -12.57 -7.07
C ARG A 184 -13.97 -11.12 -7.49
N GLU A 185 -13.54 -10.25 -6.57
CA GLU A 185 -13.13 -8.88 -6.89
C GLU A 185 -11.99 -8.81 -7.91
N ARG A 186 -11.10 -9.82 -7.90
CA ARG A 186 -9.97 -9.96 -8.84
C ARG A 186 -10.35 -10.54 -10.20
N VAL A 187 -11.52 -11.18 -10.33
CA VAL A 187 -12.00 -11.64 -11.65
C VAL A 187 -12.29 -10.42 -12.53
N GLY A 188 -11.62 -10.33 -13.67
CA GLY A 188 -11.71 -9.18 -14.57
C GLY A 188 -10.82 -7.98 -14.21
N GLN A 189 -9.95 -8.09 -13.19
CA GLN A 189 -8.92 -7.06 -12.96
C GLN A 189 -7.76 -7.22 -13.97
N GLU A 190 -7.74 -6.37 -14.99
CA GLU A 190 -6.59 -6.28 -15.89
C GLU A 190 -5.38 -5.66 -15.16
N VAL A 191 -4.24 -6.35 -15.20
CA VAL A 191 -2.99 -5.87 -14.59
C VAL A 191 -2.56 -4.59 -15.31
N GLY A 192 -2.52 -3.48 -14.57
CA GLY A 192 -2.21 -2.16 -15.14
C GLY A 192 -3.41 -1.39 -15.68
N ALA A 193 -4.66 -1.83 -15.43
CA ALA A 193 -5.88 -1.11 -15.84
C ALA A 193 -5.85 0.40 -15.54
N LEU A 194 -5.40 0.81 -14.35
CA LEU A 194 -5.26 2.23 -14.01
C LEU A 194 -4.21 2.97 -14.86
N ARG A 195 -3.11 2.32 -15.25
CA ARG A 195 -2.12 2.91 -16.16
C ARG A 195 -2.71 3.08 -17.57
N ALA A 196 -3.44 2.07 -18.06
CA ALA A 196 -4.12 2.15 -19.35
C ALA A 196 -5.22 3.23 -19.36
N ALA A 197 -6.02 3.32 -18.28
CA ALA A 197 -7.04 4.35 -18.12
C ALA A 197 -6.44 5.77 -18.08
N ARG A 198 -5.34 5.96 -17.32
CA ARG A 198 -4.60 7.24 -17.33
C ARG A 198 -4.08 7.60 -18.73
N GLN A 199 -3.51 6.64 -19.48
CA GLN A 199 -3.07 6.90 -20.86
C GLN A 199 -4.24 7.30 -21.77
N ALA A 200 -5.40 6.66 -21.62
CA ALA A 200 -6.59 7.04 -22.38
C ALA A 200 -7.10 8.46 -22.04
N SER A 201 -7.03 8.86 -20.76
CA SER A 201 -7.31 10.23 -20.32
C SER A 201 -6.29 11.24 -20.87
N ASP A 202 -5.00 10.91 -20.83
CA ASP A 202 -3.91 11.72 -21.41
C ASP A 202 -4.15 11.95 -22.92
N ASP A 203 -4.41 10.88 -23.67
CA ASP A 203 -4.63 10.94 -25.11
C ASP A 203 -5.90 11.75 -25.46
N ALA A 204 -6.99 11.57 -24.70
CA ALA A 204 -8.22 12.34 -24.87
C ALA A 204 -8.03 13.83 -24.54
N TYR A 205 -7.30 14.17 -23.47
CA TYR A 205 -6.97 15.55 -23.11
C TYR A 205 -6.09 16.20 -24.18
N LEU A 206 -5.02 15.53 -24.61
CA LEU A 206 -4.11 16.03 -25.63
C LEU A 206 -4.81 16.19 -26.98
N TRP A 207 -5.79 15.35 -27.29
CA TRP A 207 -6.65 15.51 -28.47
C TRP A 207 -7.56 16.73 -28.37
N LEU A 208 -8.25 16.93 -27.24
CA LEU A 208 -9.07 18.12 -26.99
C LEU A 208 -8.25 19.41 -27.10
N VAL A 209 -7.06 19.46 -26.49
CA VAL A 209 -6.16 20.63 -26.57
C VAL A 209 -5.73 20.91 -28.01
N LYS A 210 -5.38 19.88 -28.79
CA LYS A 210 -5.03 20.03 -30.22
C LYS A 210 -6.19 20.63 -31.01
N LEU A 211 -7.41 20.13 -30.82
CA LEU A 211 -8.60 20.63 -31.48
C LEU A 211 -8.92 22.08 -31.08
N VAL A 212 -8.88 22.42 -29.80
CA VAL A 212 -9.13 23.79 -29.31
C VAL A 212 -8.10 24.78 -29.86
N ASN A 213 -6.81 24.43 -29.85
CA ASN A 213 -5.77 25.31 -30.39
C ASN A 213 -5.90 25.46 -31.93
N ALA A 214 -6.25 24.40 -32.67
CA ALA A 214 -6.52 24.47 -34.11
C ALA A 214 -7.81 25.27 -34.43
N LEU A 215 -8.83 25.08 -33.60
CA LEU A 215 -10.08 25.84 -33.50
C LEU A 215 -9.81 27.35 -33.44
N ALA A 216 -9.02 27.76 -32.46
CA ALA A 216 -8.59 29.14 -32.32
C ALA A 216 -7.84 29.61 -33.58
N LEU A 217 -6.80 28.88 -34.02
CA LEU A 217 -5.94 29.27 -35.16
C LEU A 217 -6.70 29.49 -36.48
N THR A 218 -7.80 28.78 -36.72
CA THR A 218 -8.54 28.82 -38.00
C THR A 218 -9.93 29.45 -37.93
N GLY A 219 -10.54 29.52 -36.74
CA GLY A 219 -11.86 30.09 -36.50
C GLY A 219 -11.85 31.48 -35.86
N ASP A 220 -13.00 31.86 -35.30
CA ASP A 220 -13.14 33.12 -34.56
C ASP A 220 -12.50 33.00 -33.16
N GLN A 221 -11.27 33.53 -33.06
CA GLN A 221 -10.46 33.61 -31.84
C GLN A 221 -11.21 34.15 -30.62
N SER A 222 -12.20 35.02 -30.80
CA SER A 222 -12.94 35.64 -29.69
C SER A 222 -13.69 34.60 -28.84
N LYS A 223 -14.17 33.52 -29.47
CA LYS A 223 -14.91 32.41 -28.85
C LYS A 223 -14.03 31.53 -27.96
N PHE A 224 -12.76 31.37 -28.33
CA PHE A 224 -11.84 30.46 -27.66
C PHE A 224 -11.01 31.13 -26.54
N GLY A 225 -10.79 32.45 -26.64
CA GLY A 225 -9.83 33.16 -25.79
C GLY A 225 -10.08 33.01 -24.28
N ALA A 226 -11.34 33.05 -23.84
CA ALA A 226 -11.70 32.94 -22.42
C ALA A 226 -11.44 31.52 -21.86
N PHE A 227 -11.87 30.48 -22.58
CA PHE A 227 -11.61 29.09 -22.22
C PHE A 227 -10.10 28.79 -22.20
N ILE A 228 -9.35 29.29 -23.18
CA ILE A 228 -7.90 29.10 -23.26
C ILE A 228 -7.18 29.77 -22.08
N ASP A 229 -7.58 30.99 -21.69
CA ASP A 229 -7.03 31.66 -20.50
C ASP A 229 -7.32 30.84 -19.23
N LEU A 230 -8.55 30.36 -19.04
CA LEU A 230 -8.97 29.54 -17.91
C LEU A 230 -8.16 28.23 -17.84
N MET A 231 -8.04 27.51 -18.96
CA MET A 231 -7.24 26.30 -19.05
C MET A 231 -5.75 26.58 -18.76
N ASN A 232 -5.22 27.72 -19.19
CA ASN A 232 -3.85 28.13 -18.87
C ASN A 232 -3.66 28.41 -17.37
N VAL A 233 -4.64 28.99 -16.68
CA VAL A 233 -4.61 29.14 -15.21
C VAL A 233 -4.61 27.78 -14.52
N VAL A 234 -5.47 26.84 -14.95
CA VAL A 234 -5.50 25.46 -14.42
C VAL A 234 -4.15 24.77 -14.62
N VAL A 235 -3.59 24.80 -15.83
CA VAL A 235 -2.30 24.16 -16.12
C VAL A 235 -1.14 24.79 -15.36
N LYS A 236 -1.08 26.13 -15.23
CA LYS A 236 -0.04 26.81 -14.43
C LYS A 236 -0.11 26.38 -12.96
N ARG A 237 -1.30 26.36 -12.37
CA ARG A 237 -1.51 25.89 -10.99
C ARG A 237 -1.01 24.46 -10.77
N TYR A 238 -1.33 23.52 -11.66
CA TYR A 238 -0.87 22.13 -11.52
C TYR A 238 0.64 21.97 -11.73
N LYS A 239 1.24 22.72 -12.65
CA LYS A 239 2.71 22.76 -12.80
C LYS A 239 3.40 23.21 -11.52
N GLU A 240 2.90 24.24 -10.87
CA GLU A 240 3.47 24.78 -9.63
C GLU A 240 3.21 23.87 -8.42
N GLN A 241 1.94 23.49 -8.20
CA GLN A 241 1.50 22.84 -6.96
C GLN A 241 1.71 21.31 -6.96
N VAL A 242 1.79 20.66 -8.12
CA VAL A 242 1.91 19.18 -8.23
C VAL A 242 3.24 18.79 -8.86
N ILE A 243 3.59 19.35 -10.02
CA ILE A 243 4.76 18.90 -10.79
C ILE A 243 6.07 19.46 -10.21
N ASN A 244 6.11 20.73 -9.81
CA ASN A 244 7.31 21.39 -9.29
C ASN A 244 7.45 21.35 -7.77
N SER A 245 6.34 21.17 -7.02
CA SER A 245 6.39 20.93 -5.57
C SER A 245 7.17 19.67 -5.20
N SER A 246 7.14 18.65 -6.07
CA SER A 246 7.98 17.43 -5.96
C SER A 246 9.49 17.70 -5.93
N LYS A 247 9.96 18.89 -6.37
CA LYS A 247 11.35 19.33 -6.29
C LYS A 247 11.67 20.21 -5.07
N LYS A 248 10.69 20.51 -4.20
CA LYS A 248 10.86 21.32 -2.98
C LYS A 248 10.95 20.46 -1.70
N LYS A 249 11.65 19.33 -1.78
CA LYS A 249 12.12 18.55 -0.64
C LYS A 249 13.58 18.16 -0.86
N ASP A 250 14.47 19.07 -0.49
CA ASP A 250 15.75 18.82 0.21
C ASP A 250 16.55 20.13 0.39
N ASP A 251 15.87 21.19 0.87
CA ASP A 251 16.57 22.39 1.36
C ASP A 251 15.70 23.21 2.34
N SER A 252 15.12 22.49 3.32
CA SER A 252 14.42 23.11 4.44
C SER A 252 14.63 22.28 5.72
N ASP A 253 15.90 22.07 6.05
CA ASP A 253 16.29 21.66 7.39
C ASP A 253 15.91 22.81 8.36
N PRO A 254 14.96 22.62 9.29
CA PRO A 254 14.52 23.71 10.15
C PRO A 254 15.63 23.98 11.17
N LYS A 255 16.42 25.05 10.96
CA LYS A 255 17.37 25.54 11.96
C LYS A 255 16.66 25.66 13.30
N GLN A 256 17.06 24.79 14.24
CA GLN A 256 16.56 24.83 15.62
C GLN A 256 16.70 26.26 16.16
N PRO A 257 15.66 26.83 16.78
CA PRO A 257 15.80 28.06 17.55
C PRO A 257 16.86 27.85 18.62
N LYS A 258 17.88 28.71 18.66
CA LYS A 258 18.92 28.64 19.70
C LYS A 258 18.28 28.96 21.05
N ASP A 259 18.53 28.12 22.05
CA ASP A 259 18.04 28.33 23.41
C ASP A 259 18.42 29.73 23.95
N PRO A 260 17.48 30.44 24.62
CA PRO A 260 17.80 31.69 25.30
C PRO A 260 18.85 31.47 26.39
N LYS A 261 19.92 32.27 26.39
CA LYS A 261 20.89 32.30 27.48
C LYS A 261 20.19 32.62 28.81
N GLN A 262 20.39 31.78 29.82
CA GLN A 262 20.03 32.10 31.20
C GLN A 262 20.72 33.42 31.64
N PRO A 263 20.00 34.32 32.36
CA PRO A 263 20.62 35.45 33.03
C PRO A 263 21.64 34.99 34.08
N LYS A 264 22.69 35.80 34.30
CA LYS A 264 23.70 35.53 35.34
C LYS A 264 23.22 36.07 36.69
N ASP A 265 23.27 35.23 37.72
CA ASP A 265 23.03 35.69 39.10
C ASP A 265 24.17 36.59 39.63
N PRO A 266 23.88 37.53 40.56
CA PRO A 266 24.88 38.50 41.03
C PRO A 266 25.86 37.92 42.07
N LYS A 267 27.10 38.41 42.06
CA LYS A 267 28.15 38.05 43.03
C LYS A 267 27.77 38.39 44.48
N GLN A 268 28.06 37.47 45.41
CA GLN A 268 28.34 37.79 46.81
C GLN A 268 29.85 38.06 47.03
N PRO A 269 30.23 38.82 48.08
CA PRO A 269 31.61 39.31 48.29
C PRO A 269 32.54 38.29 48.98
N GLU A 270 33.85 38.50 48.82
CA GLU A 270 34.92 37.61 49.31
C GLU A 270 35.19 37.71 50.83
N GLY A 271 35.65 36.58 51.40
CA GLY A 271 36.31 36.47 52.71
C GLY A 271 37.63 35.69 52.58
N PRO A 272 38.58 35.81 53.53
CA PRO A 272 40.02 35.60 53.26
C PRO A 272 40.52 34.12 53.23
N LYS A 273 41.70 33.95 52.63
CA LYS A 273 42.40 32.67 52.32
C LYS A 273 43.30 32.14 53.44
N GLU A 274 43.59 30.82 53.40
CA GLU A 274 44.93 30.13 53.42
C GLU A 274 44.84 28.69 54.01
N PRO A 275 45.80 27.76 53.79
CA PRO A 275 46.76 27.55 52.68
C PRO A 275 46.76 26.08 52.12
N GLU A 276 47.84 25.64 51.48
CA GLU A 276 47.92 24.53 50.49
C GLU A 276 48.14 23.07 51.00
N GLY A 277 47.91 22.08 50.11
CA GLY A 277 48.30 20.66 50.23
C GLY A 277 48.27 19.92 48.86
N PRO A 278 49.07 18.85 48.61
CA PRO A 278 49.69 18.59 47.29
C PRO A 278 49.00 17.60 46.32
N LYS A 279 49.60 17.43 45.13
CA LYS A 279 49.09 16.80 43.88
C LYS A 279 49.49 15.31 43.63
N GLU A 280 48.74 14.68 42.73
CA GLU A 280 49.15 13.66 41.71
C GLU A 280 49.59 12.24 42.20
N PRO A 281 49.69 11.19 41.33
CA PRO A 281 49.61 11.14 39.84
C PRO A 281 48.69 10.04 39.20
N GLU A 282 48.65 10.02 37.86
CA GLU A 282 48.00 9.02 36.98
C GLU A 282 48.82 7.72 36.72
N LYS A 283 48.17 6.73 36.05
CA LYS A 283 48.65 5.80 34.97
C LYS A 283 48.37 4.27 35.21
N PRO A 284 48.52 3.34 34.22
CA PRO A 284 47.44 2.97 33.26
C PRO A 284 47.34 1.45 32.92
N GLY A 285 46.50 1.04 31.93
CA GLY A 285 46.85 -0.06 30.99
C GLY A 285 45.94 -1.31 30.88
N GLY A 286 46.01 -1.97 29.70
CA GLY A 286 45.34 -3.24 29.29
C GLY A 286 43.93 -3.00 28.70
N GLY A 287 43.52 -3.43 27.51
CA GLY A 287 43.81 -4.64 26.69
C GLY A 287 42.46 -5.34 26.42
N ASP A 288 42.07 -5.89 25.25
CA ASP A 288 42.76 -6.16 23.98
C ASP A 288 41.79 -6.05 22.79
N ASP A 289 42.31 -5.84 21.58
CA ASP A 289 41.60 -5.99 20.29
C ASP A 289 41.57 -7.46 19.82
N ILE A 290 40.41 -7.97 19.36
CA ILE A 290 40.36 -8.95 18.25
C ILE A 290 39.14 -8.66 17.36
N HIS A 291 39.34 -8.61 16.03
CA HIS A 291 38.34 -8.27 15.03
C HIS A 291 38.39 -9.26 13.84
N LEU A 292 37.23 -9.83 13.45
CA LEU A 292 36.92 -10.41 12.10
C LEU A 292 37.68 -11.71 11.65
N PRO A 293 37.29 -12.40 10.54
CA PRO A 293 36.19 -12.18 9.58
C PRO A 293 35.31 -13.42 9.18
N GLU A 294 34.60 -13.28 8.05
CA GLU A 294 33.41 -14.00 7.54
C GLU A 294 33.65 -15.30 6.69
N GLU A 295 32.51 -15.93 6.37
CA GLU A 295 32.17 -16.76 5.17
C GLU A 295 32.44 -18.30 5.08
N PRO A 296 31.59 -19.06 4.31
CA PRO A 296 31.43 -20.52 4.42
C PRO A 296 32.05 -21.36 3.28
N PRO A 297 32.24 -22.68 3.47
CA PRO A 297 32.84 -23.56 2.45
C PRO A 297 31.84 -24.21 1.46
N LYS A 298 32.32 -24.52 0.24
CA LYS A 298 31.63 -25.32 -0.80
C LYS A 298 32.42 -26.60 -1.13
N LYS A 299 31.68 -27.73 -1.20
CA LYS A 299 31.85 -28.96 -2.06
C LYS A 299 33.22 -29.70 -2.14
N PRO A 300 33.17 -31.02 -2.46
CA PRO A 300 33.44 -31.47 -3.84
C PRO A 300 32.47 -32.55 -4.38
N ASP A 301 32.50 -32.77 -5.71
CA ASP A 301 31.84 -33.85 -6.49
C ASP A 301 32.94 -34.72 -7.16
N ASP A 302 32.76 -35.84 -7.89
CA ASP A 302 31.58 -36.62 -8.37
C ASP A 302 32.02 -38.09 -8.62
N ALA A 303 31.11 -39.06 -8.81
CA ALA A 303 31.43 -40.45 -9.23
C ALA A 303 30.24 -41.29 -9.79
N GLU A 304 29.71 -40.89 -10.96
CA GLU A 304 29.39 -41.73 -12.15
C GLU A 304 28.70 -43.14 -12.05
N GLN A 305 27.38 -43.16 -12.36
CA GLN A 305 26.63 -44.10 -13.27
C GLN A 305 26.46 -45.63 -12.97
N PRO A 306 25.53 -46.38 -13.64
CA PRO A 306 24.71 -46.06 -14.83
C PRO A 306 23.17 -46.34 -14.76
N GLN A 307 22.44 -45.94 -15.81
CA GLN A 307 21.02 -46.25 -16.07
C GLN A 307 20.81 -47.53 -16.90
N PRO A 308 19.60 -48.13 -16.90
CA PRO A 308 19.07 -48.90 -18.03
C PRO A 308 17.95 -48.16 -18.80
N SER A 309 17.83 -48.47 -20.09
CA SER A 309 16.96 -47.78 -21.09
C SER A 309 15.56 -48.45 -21.26
N PRO A 310 14.62 -47.83 -22.00
CA PRO A 310 13.20 -48.23 -22.00
C PRO A 310 12.87 -49.42 -22.92
N GLY A 311 11.87 -50.21 -22.51
CA GLY A 311 11.26 -51.30 -23.28
C GLY A 311 9.83 -50.97 -23.74
N ALA A 312 9.40 -51.54 -24.86
CA ALA A 312 8.23 -51.09 -25.62
C ALA A 312 6.98 -52.00 -25.51
N THR A 313 5.82 -51.40 -25.83
CA THR A 313 4.62 -51.96 -26.50
C THR A 313 4.22 -53.42 -26.26
N THR A 314 3.08 -53.63 -25.59
CA THR A 314 1.82 -54.14 -26.19
C THR A 314 0.64 -53.82 -25.28
#